data_AF-A0A8J2XXN4-F1
#
_entry.id   AF-A0A8J2XXN4-F1
#
_cell.length_a   1.000
_cell.length_b   1.000
_cell.length_c   1.000
_cell.angle_alpha   90.00
_cell.angle_beta   90.00
_cell.angle_gamma   90.00
#
_symmetry.space_group_name_H-M   'P 1'
#
loop_
_entity.id
_entity.type
_entity.pdbx_description
1 polymer ?
#
loop_
_entity_poly.entity_id
_entity_poly.type
_entity_poly.pdbx_seq_one_letter_code
_entity_poly.pdbx_strand_id
1 'polypeptide(L)'
;MSTTTNKDFRAPSESKRAPKAVADGIGGMILGVAEIGGTPEQVFNALTTDEVTKWWKYPGFYFQKDWKADLRPCGQWSVTVELADGNEVHAFGEFCEIGYPNKLVMTRIFDKHPFQGSRETTITYRFEPSPYGTLVTIRDEGFIGRSQAAYGNADIWEKVMGWLDAYLSAK
;
A
#
# COMPACT_ATOMS: atom_id res chain seq x y z
N MET A 1 -38.90 3.01 -34.80
CA MET A 1 -39.10 2.86 -33.35
C MET A 1 -37.73 2.64 -32.73
N SER A 2 -37.14 3.68 -32.12
CA SER A 2 -35.86 3.53 -31.43
C SER A 2 -36.11 3.02 -30.02
N THR A 3 -35.69 1.79 -29.75
CA THR A 3 -35.63 1.22 -28.40
C THR A 3 -34.47 1.87 -27.65
N THR A 4 -34.78 2.87 -26.81
CA THR A 4 -33.85 3.35 -25.80
C THR A 4 -33.75 2.27 -24.72
N THR A 5 -32.65 1.52 -24.71
CA THR A 5 -32.31 0.60 -23.63
C THR A 5 -32.15 1.42 -22.35
N ASN A 6 -33.08 1.25 -21.41
CA ASN A 6 -33.04 1.87 -20.10
C ASN A 6 -31.89 1.22 -19.30
N LYS A 7 -30.71 1.85 -19.27
CA LYS A 7 -29.58 1.38 -18.45
C LYS A 7 -29.98 1.47 -16.98
N ASP A 8 -29.94 0.35 -16.26
CA ASP A 8 -30.14 0.33 -14.81
C ASP A 8 -29.02 1.15 -14.14
N PHE A 9 -29.39 2.19 -13.38
CA PHE A 9 -28.44 3.05 -12.67
C PHE A 9 -27.70 2.33 -11.54
N ARG A 10 -28.15 1.14 -11.14
CA ARG A 10 -27.48 0.26 -10.18
C ARG A 10 -26.46 -0.66 -10.85
N ALA A 11 -26.50 -0.81 -12.18
CA ALA A 11 -25.52 -1.60 -12.88
C ALA A 11 -24.14 -0.95 -12.70
N PRO A 12 -23.13 -1.70 -12.22
CA PRO A 12 -21.80 -1.14 -12.06
C PRO A 12 -21.25 -0.71 -13.43
N SER A 13 -20.68 0.50 -13.50
CA SER A 13 -19.84 0.87 -14.64
C SER A 13 -18.50 0.14 -14.52
N GLU A 14 -18.18 -0.70 -15.49
CA GLU A 14 -16.90 -1.38 -15.61
C GLU A 14 -15.83 -0.39 -16.10
N SER A 15 -15.25 0.35 -15.18
CA SER A 15 -14.07 1.16 -15.42
C SER A 15 -13.11 1.01 -14.25
N LYS A 16 -11.82 0.91 -14.53
CA LYS A 16 -10.76 0.94 -13.52
C LYS A 16 -10.99 2.14 -12.60
N ARG A 17 -11.12 1.89 -11.30
CA ARG A 17 -11.33 2.94 -10.31
C ARG A 17 -9.98 3.45 -9.80
N ALA A 18 -9.92 4.74 -9.50
CA ALA A 18 -8.78 5.29 -8.79
C ALA A 18 -8.62 4.59 -7.42
N PRO A 19 -7.38 4.46 -6.91
CA PRO A 19 -7.13 3.97 -5.56
C PRO A 19 -8.00 4.66 -4.52
N LYS A 20 -8.47 3.90 -3.53
CA LYS A 20 -9.25 4.41 -2.42
C LYS A 20 -8.77 3.85 -1.10
N ALA A 21 -8.76 4.68 -0.06
CA ALA A 21 -8.50 4.24 1.29
C ALA A 21 -9.43 4.94 2.29
N VAL A 22 -9.85 4.21 3.32
CA VAL A 22 -10.69 4.72 4.39
C VAL A 22 -10.08 4.34 5.73
N ALA A 23 -10.08 5.28 6.68
CA ALA A 23 -9.65 5.02 8.04
C ALA A 23 -10.88 4.87 8.96
N ASP A 24 -10.91 3.79 9.74
CA ASP A 24 -11.68 3.72 10.97
C ASP A 24 -10.83 4.30 12.11
N GLY A 25 -11.05 5.58 12.41
CA GLY A 25 -10.31 6.28 13.46
C GLY A 25 -10.60 5.77 14.88
N ILE A 26 -11.70 5.04 15.11
CA ILE A 26 -12.04 4.45 16.40
C ILE A 26 -11.39 3.07 16.53
N GLY A 27 -11.60 2.21 15.54
CA GLY A 27 -11.01 0.88 15.48
C GLY A 27 -9.50 0.89 15.23
N GLY A 28 -8.94 2.01 14.76
CA GLY A 28 -7.51 2.15 14.54
C GLY A 28 -7.00 1.33 13.35
N MET A 29 -7.81 1.29 12.29
CA MET A 29 -7.58 0.49 11.07
C MET A 29 -7.74 1.37 9.84
N ILE A 30 -6.96 1.08 8.80
CA ILE A 30 -7.13 1.60 7.45
C ILE A 30 -7.47 0.45 6.52
N LEU A 31 -8.44 0.64 5.63
CA LEU A 31 -8.74 -0.24 4.50
C LEU A 31 -8.46 0.49 3.19
N GLY A 32 -7.51 -0.01 2.41
CA GLY A 32 -7.19 0.47 1.07
C GLY A 32 -7.57 -0.55 0.00
N VAL A 33 -8.04 -0.09 -1.15
CA VAL A 33 -8.30 -0.92 -2.33
C VAL A 33 -7.85 -0.19 -3.59
N ALA A 34 -7.17 -0.89 -4.49
CA ALA A 34 -6.82 -0.39 -5.82
C ALA A 34 -6.68 -1.52 -6.83
N GLU A 35 -6.96 -1.22 -8.09
CA GLU A 35 -6.56 -2.09 -9.20
C GLU A 35 -5.21 -1.61 -9.73
N ILE A 36 -4.23 -2.48 -9.68
CA ILE A 36 -2.83 -2.23 -10.02
C ILE A 36 -2.51 -3.00 -11.29
N GLY A 37 -1.88 -2.35 -12.28
CA GLY A 37 -1.41 -3.02 -13.49
C GLY A 37 -0.42 -4.15 -13.18
N GLY A 38 -0.46 -5.21 -13.99
CA GLY A 38 0.41 -6.39 -13.82
C GLY A 38 -0.22 -7.53 -13.03
N THR A 39 0.50 -8.65 -12.95
CA THR A 39 0.05 -9.88 -12.27
C THR A 39 0.28 -9.81 -10.76
N PRO A 40 -0.40 -10.65 -9.95
CA PRO A 40 -0.18 -10.71 -8.51
C PRO A 40 1.29 -10.92 -8.13
N GLU A 41 2.03 -11.72 -8.90
CA GLU A 41 3.47 -11.94 -8.72
C GLU A 41 4.28 -10.65 -8.90
N GLN A 42 3.96 -9.86 -9.93
CA GLN A 42 4.65 -8.58 -10.19
C GLN A 42 4.36 -7.56 -9.08
N VAL A 43 3.11 -7.48 -8.62
CA VAL A 43 2.73 -6.59 -7.51
C VAL A 43 3.40 -7.02 -6.20
N PHE A 44 3.38 -8.32 -5.89
CA PHE A 44 4.06 -8.87 -4.72
C PHE A 44 5.54 -8.51 -4.75
N ASN A 45 6.23 -8.79 -5.85
CA ASN A 45 7.66 -8.50 -5.99
C ASN A 45 7.96 -7.02 -5.88
N ALA A 46 7.12 -6.14 -6.43
CA ALA A 46 7.29 -4.69 -6.35
C ALA A 46 7.22 -4.15 -4.90
N LEU A 47 6.56 -4.87 -3.99
CA LEU A 47 6.46 -4.54 -2.56
C LEU A 47 7.53 -5.21 -1.69
N THR A 48 8.10 -6.33 -2.15
CA THR A 48 9.00 -7.18 -1.36
C THR A 48 10.41 -7.29 -1.93
N THR A 49 10.82 -6.36 -2.79
CA THR A 49 12.18 -6.31 -3.35
C THR A 49 12.70 -4.87 -3.38
N ASP A 50 13.93 -4.69 -3.86
CA ASP A 50 14.54 -3.37 -4.07
C ASP A 50 13.75 -2.47 -5.03
N GLU A 51 12.78 -3.02 -5.76
CA GLU A 51 11.85 -2.27 -6.60
C GLU A 51 11.09 -1.18 -5.84
N VAL A 52 10.85 -1.35 -4.53
CA VAL A 52 10.25 -0.31 -3.66
C VAL A 52 10.96 1.04 -3.82
N THR A 53 12.29 1.05 -3.96
CA THR A 53 13.10 2.27 -4.13
C THR A 53 12.87 2.98 -5.46
N LYS A 54 12.29 2.29 -6.46
CA LYS A 54 12.07 2.81 -7.82
C LYS A 54 10.77 3.61 -7.92
N TRP A 55 9.74 3.18 -7.19
CA TRP A 55 8.37 3.70 -7.34
C TRP A 55 7.78 4.36 -6.08
N TRP A 56 8.14 3.91 -4.88
CA TRP A 56 7.53 4.43 -3.65
C TRP A 56 8.21 5.76 -3.26
N LYS A 57 7.79 6.84 -3.91
CA LYS A 57 8.33 8.18 -3.69
C LYS A 57 7.24 9.22 -3.80
N TYR A 58 7.34 10.25 -2.98
CA TYR A 58 6.54 11.45 -3.09
C TYR A 58 7.45 12.61 -3.54
N PRO A 59 7.47 12.96 -4.84
CA PRO A 59 8.30 14.05 -5.35
C PRO A 59 8.12 15.35 -4.56
N GLY A 60 9.23 15.91 -4.08
CA GLY A 60 9.24 17.11 -3.24
C GLY A 60 9.04 16.85 -1.73
N PHE A 61 8.81 15.59 -1.31
CA PHE A 61 8.58 15.24 0.09
C PHE A 61 9.51 14.15 0.60
N TYR A 62 9.52 12.96 -0.02
CA TYR A 62 10.38 11.85 0.40
C TYR A 62 10.59 10.78 -0.68
N PHE A 63 11.61 9.95 -0.50
CA PHE A 63 11.84 8.73 -1.29
C PHE A 63 12.42 7.60 -0.44
N GLN A 64 12.28 6.36 -0.92
CA GLN A 64 12.81 5.16 -0.27
C GLN A 64 14.22 4.84 -0.80
N LYS A 65 15.14 4.47 0.09
CA LYS A 65 16.49 3.96 -0.25
C LYS A 65 16.89 2.82 0.68
N ASP A 66 17.98 2.13 0.33
CA ASP A 66 18.61 1.10 1.15
C ASP A 66 17.65 -0.03 1.62
N TRP A 67 16.69 -0.39 0.76
CA TRP A 67 15.76 -1.48 1.05
C TRP A 67 16.50 -2.80 1.23
N LYS A 68 16.18 -3.52 2.30
CA LYS A 68 16.74 -4.85 2.63
C LYS A 68 15.64 -5.75 3.17
N ALA A 69 15.68 -7.03 2.82
CA ALA A 69 14.79 -8.03 3.38
C ALA A 69 15.38 -9.43 3.38
N ASP A 70 15.03 -10.17 4.43
CA ASP A 70 15.07 -11.62 4.47
C ASP A 70 13.65 -12.14 4.17
N LEU A 71 13.35 -12.43 2.90
CA LEU A 71 11.98 -12.71 2.44
C LEU A 71 11.55 -14.15 2.77
N ARG A 72 11.24 -14.38 4.04
CA ARG A 72 10.67 -15.61 4.59
C ARG A 72 9.79 -15.28 5.80
N PRO A 73 8.89 -16.16 6.23
CA PRO A 73 8.21 -15.99 7.52
C PRO A 73 9.22 -15.75 8.65
N CYS A 74 8.92 -14.78 9.50
CA CYS A 74 9.78 -14.27 10.57
C CYS A 74 11.11 -13.65 10.09
N GLY A 75 11.24 -13.37 8.79
CA GLY A 75 12.36 -12.64 8.23
C GLY A 75 12.17 -11.13 8.38
N GLN A 76 13.27 -10.42 8.61
CA GLN A 76 13.26 -8.99 8.87
C GLN A 76 13.35 -8.18 7.57
N TRP A 77 12.76 -6.99 7.56
CA TRP A 77 12.91 -6.01 6.48
C TRP A 77 13.21 -4.63 7.03
N SER A 78 13.87 -3.80 6.23
CA SER A 78 14.18 -2.41 6.56
C SER A 78 14.30 -1.54 5.32
N VAL A 79 14.03 -0.25 5.47
CA VAL A 79 14.20 0.77 4.44
C VAL A 79 14.50 2.12 5.10
N THR A 80 15.27 2.94 4.42
CA THR A 80 15.49 4.33 4.82
C THR A 80 14.59 5.24 3.99
N VAL A 81 13.82 6.07 4.68
CA VAL A 81 13.01 7.14 4.08
C VAL A 81 13.82 8.43 4.15
N GLU A 82 14.29 8.91 2.99
CA GLU A 82 14.97 10.20 2.90
C GLU A 82 13.94 11.29 2.61
N LEU A 83 13.92 12.32 3.46
CA LEU A 83 13.06 13.49 3.34
C LEU A 83 13.70 14.55 2.44
N ALA A 84 12.88 15.44 1.88
CA ALA A 84 13.35 16.49 0.96
C ALA A 84 14.36 17.48 1.59
N ASP A 85 14.42 17.57 2.92
CA ASP A 85 15.39 18.39 3.66
C ASP A 85 16.71 17.66 3.98
N GLY A 86 16.85 16.40 3.53
CA GLY A 86 18.00 15.54 3.76
C GLY A 86 17.95 14.76 5.08
N ASN A 87 16.92 14.93 5.91
CA ASN A 87 16.74 14.12 7.10
C ASN A 87 16.29 12.69 6.73
N GLU A 88 16.61 11.73 7.60
CA GLU A 88 16.26 10.32 7.42
C GLU A 88 15.34 9.83 8.53
N VAL A 89 14.37 8.99 8.13
CA VAL A 89 13.53 8.19 9.01
C VAL A 89 13.70 6.74 8.60
N HIS A 90 13.98 5.84 9.55
CA HIS A 90 14.12 4.43 9.25
C HIS A 90 12.81 3.70 9.54
N ALA A 91 12.37 2.90 8.56
CA ALA A 91 11.23 2.00 8.72
C ALA A 91 11.71 0.55 8.66
N PHE A 92 11.20 -0.30 9.54
CA PHE A 92 11.59 -1.71 9.62
C PHE A 92 10.48 -2.55 10.23
N GLY A 93 10.60 -3.86 10.09
CA GLY A 93 9.67 -4.82 10.68
C GLY A 93 9.97 -6.25 10.25
N GLU A 94 8.97 -7.11 10.39
CA GLU A 94 9.06 -8.54 10.11
C GLU A 94 7.98 -8.96 9.10
N PHE A 95 8.28 -9.94 8.24
CA PHE A 95 7.27 -10.66 7.48
C PHE A 95 6.59 -11.73 8.34
N CYS A 96 5.40 -11.42 8.85
CA CYS A 96 4.62 -12.33 9.70
C CYS A 96 4.06 -13.52 8.91
N GLU A 97 3.62 -13.28 7.67
CA GLU A 97 3.04 -14.31 6.81
C GLU A 97 3.35 -14.01 5.34
N ILE A 98 3.77 -15.03 4.59
CA ILE A 98 4.00 -14.97 3.15
C ILE A 98 3.19 -16.08 2.50
N GLY A 99 2.12 -15.69 1.81
CA GLY A 99 1.28 -16.56 0.98
C GLY A 99 1.45 -16.19 -0.48
N TYR A 100 2.68 -16.28 -1.01
CA TYR A 100 3.01 -15.86 -2.36
C TYR A 100 2.14 -16.58 -3.41
N PRO A 101 1.59 -15.86 -4.43
CA PRO A 101 1.66 -14.40 -4.63
C PRO A 101 0.46 -13.66 -4.04
N ASN A 102 -0.47 -14.34 -3.36
CA ASN A 102 -1.81 -13.82 -3.04
C ASN A 102 -1.91 -13.07 -1.71
N LYS A 103 -0.95 -13.23 -0.80
CA LYS A 103 -1.00 -12.61 0.52
C LYS A 103 0.37 -12.28 1.08
N LEU A 104 0.45 -11.13 1.76
CA LEU A 104 1.62 -10.69 2.50
C LEU A 104 1.15 -10.04 3.80
N VAL A 105 1.73 -10.43 4.93
CA VAL A 105 1.52 -9.75 6.22
C VAL A 105 2.88 -9.34 6.75
N MET A 106 3.03 -8.07 7.10
CA MET A 106 4.26 -7.54 7.69
C MET A 106 3.98 -6.56 8.81
N THR A 107 4.86 -6.48 9.80
CA THR A 107 4.88 -5.34 10.73
C THR A 107 5.65 -4.16 10.13
N ARG A 108 5.38 -2.96 10.64
CA ARG A 108 6.13 -1.74 10.35
C ARG A 108 6.24 -0.89 11.60
N ILE A 109 7.47 -0.51 11.94
CA ILE A 109 7.84 0.47 12.95
C ILE A 109 8.66 1.56 12.25
N PHE A 110 8.44 2.81 12.65
CA PHE A 110 9.34 3.91 12.30
C PHE A 110 10.15 4.30 13.54
N ASP A 111 11.42 4.64 13.39
CA ASP A 111 12.23 5.11 14.51
C ASP A 111 11.78 6.50 15.01
N LYS A 112 11.41 7.40 14.09
CA LYS A 112 11.07 8.80 14.38
C LYS A 112 9.95 9.34 13.49
N HIS A 113 8.73 8.80 13.62
CA HIS A 113 7.56 9.34 12.93
C HIS A 113 6.82 10.40 13.78
N PRO A 114 6.47 11.59 13.24
CA PRO A 114 5.89 12.69 14.03
C PRO A 114 4.54 12.35 14.68
N PHE A 115 3.65 11.64 13.97
CA PHE A 115 2.32 11.28 14.49
C PHE A 115 2.22 9.86 15.09
N GLN A 116 2.86 8.86 14.47
CA GLN A 116 2.85 7.46 14.89
C GLN A 116 3.90 7.13 15.98
N GLY A 117 5.00 7.88 16.06
CA GLY A 117 6.14 7.52 16.89
C GLY A 117 6.73 6.16 16.51
N SER A 118 7.15 5.39 17.52
CA SER A 118 7.69 4.04 17.37
C SER A 118 6.63 2.93 17.51
N ARG A 119 5.35 3.27 17.35
CA ARG A 119 4.27 2.28 17.46
C ARG A 119 4.30 1.34 16.26
N GLU A 120 4.33 0.05 16.54
CA GLU A 120 4.21 -0.98 15.52
C GLU A 120 2.80 -0.99 14.93
N THR A 121 2.76 -1.08 13.60
CA THR A 121 1.57 -1.32 12.80
C THR A 121 1.70 -2.65 12.07
N THR A 122 0.58 -3.30 11.74
CA THR A 122 0.55 -4.51 10.92
C THR A 122 -0.14 -4.21 9.61
N ILE A 123 0.55 -4.50 8.50
CA ILE A 123 0.03 -4.32 7.15
C ILE A 123 -0.25 -5.70 6.55
N THR A 124 -1.49 -5.94 6.18
CA THR A 124 -1.93 -7.10 5.41
C THR A 124 -2.27 -6.68 3.99
N TYR A 125 -1.61 -7.29 3.01
CA TYR A 125 -1.95 -7.18 1.59
C TYR A 125 -2.63 -8.46 1.12
N ARG A 126 -3.64 -8.30 0.27
CA ARG A 126 -4.21 -9.38 -0.55
C ARG A 126 -4.12 -9.00 -2.02
N PHE A 127 -3.79 -9.97 -2.85
CA PHE A 127 -3.58 -9.81 -4.28
C PHE A 127 -4.46 -10.82 -5.03
N GLU A 128 -5.42 -10.28 -5.78
CA GLU A 128 -6.40 -11.07 -6.54
C GLU A 128 -6.36 -10.64 -8.01
N PRO A 129 -6.36 -11.57 -8.98
CA PRO A 129 -6.49 -11.20 -10.39
C PRO A 129 -7.75 -10.37 -10.65
N SER A 130 -7.65 -9.38 -11.53
CA SER A 130 -8.76 -8.52 -11.95
C SER A 130 -8.68 -8.25 -13.46
N PRO A 131 -9.77 -7.78 -14.10
CA PRO A 131 -9.74 -7.37 -15.51
C PRO A 131 -8.72 -6.26 -15.83
N TYR A 132 -8.26 -5.52 -14.83
CA TYR A 132 -7.32 -4.40 -14.98
C TYR A 132 -5.91 -4.70 -14.42
N GLY A 133 -5.61 -5.97 -14.13
CA GLY A 133 -4.35 -6.42 -13.55
C GLY A 133 -4.60 -7.16 -12.23
N THR A 134 -4.26 -6.55 -11.11
CA THR A 134 -4.40 -7.12 -9.77
C THR A 134 -5.20 -6.20 -8.87
N LEU A 135 -6.29 -6.71 -8.29
CA LEU A 135 -6.97 -6.07 -7.18
C LEU A 135 -6.13 -6.25 -5.91
N VAL A 136 -5.63 -5.14 -5.39
CA VAL A 136 -4.89 -5.07 -4.14
C VAL A 136 -5.82 -4.58 -3.05
N THR A 137 -5.94 -5.36 -1.97
CA THR A 137 -6.58 -4.91 -0.72
C THR A 137 -5.52 -4.76 0.36
N ILE A 138 -5.47 -3.60 1.00
CA ILE A 138 -4.55 -3.26 2.09
C ILE A 138 -5.36 -3.10 3.36
N ARG A 139 -4.92 -3.74 4.44
CA ARG A 139 -5.39 -3.52 5.80
C ARG A 139 -4.19 -3.11 6.64
N ASP A 140 -4.19 -1.88 7.15
CA ASP A 140 -3.12 -1.34 7.99
C ASP A 140 -3.69 -1.07 9.39
N GLU A 141 -3.20 -1.79 10.38
CA GLU A 141 -3.75 -1.86 11.74
C GLU A 141 -2.71 -1.43 12.77
N GLY A 142 -3.16 -0.98 13.94
CA GLY A 142 -2.28 -0.57 15.05
C GLY A 142 -2.48 0.88 15.50
N PHE A 143 -3.50 1.58 14.98
CA PHE A 143 -3.74 3.00 15.24
C PHE A 143 -4.74 3.28 16.37
N ILE A 144 -5.08 2.32 17.24
CA ILE A 144 -6.02 2.53 18.36
C ILE A 144 -5.51 3.69 19.24
N GLY A 145 -6.34 4.71 19.43
CA GLY A 145 -6.01 5.93 20.15
C GLY A 145 -5.11 6.92 19.38
N ARG A 146 -4.94 6.72 18.06
CA ARG A 146 -4.08 7.52 17.15
C ARG A 146 -4.82 7.87 15.85
N SER A 147 -6.08 8.32 15.96
CA SER A 147 -6.94 8.57 14.80
C SER A 147 -6.32 9.52 13.76
N GLN A 148 -5.64 10.59 14.18
CA GLN A 148 -4.94 11.50 13.24
C GLN A 148 -3.89 10.78 12.40
N ALA A 149 -3.14 9.84 12.97
CA ALA A 149 -2.18 9.03 12.23
C ALA A 149 -2.90 8.07 11.26
N ALA A 150 -4.04 7.49 11.65
CA ALA A 150 -4.83 6.63 10.76
C ALA A 150 -5.35 7.41 9.54
N TYR A 151 -5.95 8.59 9.74
CA TYR A 151 -6.45 9.43 8.64
C TYR A 151 -5.32 9.88 7.71
N GLY A 152 -4.21 10.38 8.27
CA GLY A 152 -3.07 10.81 7.46
C GLY A 152 -2.45 9.67 6.65
N ASN A 153 -2.35 8.47 7.22
CA ASN A 153 -1.84 7.30 6.49
C ASN A 153 -2.82 6.81 5.41
N ALA A 154 -4.14 6.96 5.60
CA ALA A 154 -5.12 6.61 4.56
C ALA A 154 -4.94 7.49 3.30
N ASP A 155 -4.78 8.80 3.46
CA ASP A 155 -4.50 9.72 2.35
C ASP A 155 -3.21 9.36 1.61
N ILE A 156 -2.19 8.90 2.35
CA ILE A 156 -0.92 8.43 1.76
C ILE A 156 -1.12 7.10 1.04
N TRP A 157 -1.89 6.15 1.58
CA TRP A 157 -2.15 4.86 0.95
C TRP A 157 -2.79 5.00 -0.44
N GLU A 158 -3.70 5.96 -0.64
CA GLU A 158 -4.25 6.24 -1.98
C GLU A 158 -3.14 6.63 -2.97
N LYS A 159 -2.19 7.47 -2.54
CA LYS A 159 -1.05 7.89 -3.38
C LYS A 159 -0.09 6.74 -3.65
N VAL A 160 0.25 5.97 -2.62
CA VAL A 160 1.16 4.81 -2.71
C VAL A 160 0.64 3.80 -3.73
N MET A 161 -0.64 3.44 -3.66
CA MET A 161 -1.24 2.54 -4.63
C MET A 161 -1.26 3.15 -6.05
N GLY A 162 -1.48 4.46 -6.18
CA GLY A 162 -1.41 5.15 -7.47
C GLY A 162 0.00 5.14 -8.09
N TRP A 163 1.05 5.32 -7.28
CA TRP A 163 2.43 5.26 -7.76
C TRP A 163 2.85 3.84 -8.16
N LEU A 164 2.44 2.84 -7.40
CA LEU A 164 2.66 1.43 -7.73
C LEU A 164 1.99 1.07 -9.06
N ASP A 165 0.74 1.50 -9.24
CA ASP A 165 0.01 1.30 -10.49
C ASP A 165 0.71 1.93 -11.69
N ALA A 166 1.14 3.19 -11.56
CA ALA A 166 1.86 3.90 -12.61
C ALA A 166 3.18 3.21 -12.96
N TYR A 167 3.91 2.70 -11.96
CA TYR A 167 5.16 2.00 -12.16
C TYR A 167 4.99 0.68 -12.91
N LEU A 168 4.02 -0.15 -12.51
CA LEU A 168 3.81 -1.46 -13.13
C LEU A 168 3.11 -1.36 -14.49
N SER A 169 2.26 -0.35 -14.69
CA SER A 169 1.62 -0.10 -16.00
C SER A 169 2.59 0.43 -17.06
N ALA A 170 3.77 0.90 -16.65
CA ALA A 170 4.81 1.40 -17.54
C ALA A 170 5.89 0.35 -17.91
N LYS A 171 5.78 -0.87 -17.38
CA LYS A 171 6.70 -1.99 -17.67
C LYS A 171 6.28 -2.80 -18.90
#